data_AF-A0A9D7NX63-F1
#
_entry.id   AF-A0A9D7NX63-F1
#
_cell.length_a   1.000
_cell.length_b   1.000
_cell.length_c   1.000
_cell.angle_alpha   90.00
_cell.angle_beta   90.00
_cell.angle_gamma   90.00
#
_symmetry.space_group_name_H-M   'P 1'
#
loop_
_entity.id
_entity.type
_entity.pdbx_description
1 polymer ?
#
loop_
_entity_poly.entity_id
_entity_poly.type
_entity_poly.pdbx_seq_one_letter_code
_entity_poly.pdbx_strand_id
1 'polypeptide(L)'
;MDLLISCRKATELMEQRTLDPLSLGGRVQLWMHLRICEACRLALAQQRTIERLLEQRDSRTPLPDSRVLEDRVLNALPPEGNGTT
;
A
#
# COMPACT_ATOMS: atom_id res chain seq x y z
N MET A 1 -6.72 -32.92 -1.42
CA MET A 1 -6.79 -32.14 -2.67
C MET A 1 -5.98 -30.89 -2.41
N ASP A 2 -4.68 -30.99 -2.67
CA ASP A 2 -3.68 -29.97 -2.36
C ASP A 2 -3.93 -28.73 -3.22
N LEU A 3 -4.69 -27.79 -2.64
CA LEU A 3 -4.72 -26.42 -3.08
C LEU A 3 -3.25 -25.96 -3.03
N LEU A 4 -2.62 -25.76 -4.20
CA LEU A 4 -1.16 -25.61 -4.37
C LEU A 4 -0.49 -24.60 -3.43
N ILE A 5 -1.26 -23.73 -2.79
CA ILE A 5 -0.87 -22.90 -1.67
C ILE A 5 -2.06 -22.74 -0.71
N SER A 6 -1.80 -22.56 0.59
CA SER A 6 -2.82 -22.22 1.58
C SER A 6 -3.39 -20.82 1.35
N CYS A 7 -4.59 -20.52 1.87
CA CYS A 7 -5.17 -19.17 1.79
C CYS A 7 -4.24 -18.11 2.40
N ARG A 8 -3.54 -18.45 3.49
CA ARG A 8 -2.51 -17.59 4.10
C ARG A 8 -1.42 -17.26 3.08
N LYS A 9 -0.89 -18.28 2.39
CA LYS A 9 0.17 -18.07 1.40
C LYS A 9 -0.34 -17.31 0.17
N ALA A 10 -1.59 -17.49 -0.20
CA ALA A 10 -2.24 -16.68 -1.24
C ALA A 10 -2.28 -15.21 -0.84
N THR A 11 -2.68 -14.88 0.39
CA THR A 11 -2.67 -13.49 0.90
C THR A 11 -1.27 -12.90 0.94
N GLU A 12 -0.26 -13.65 1.39
CA GLU A 12 1.14 -13.21 1.34
C GLU A 12 1.58 -12.86 -0.08
N LEU A 13 1.22 -13.68 -1.08
CA LEU A 13 1.50 -13.41 -2.49
C LEU A 13 0.68 -12.23 -3.04
N MET A 14 -0.51 -11.96 -2.52
CA MET A 14 -1.29 -10.76 -2.89
C MET A 14 -0.61 -9.50 -2.39
N GLU A 15 -0.14 -9.48 -1.14
CA GLU A 15 0.58 -8.34 -0.56
C GLU A 15 1.96 -8.17 -1.18
N GLN A 16 2.69 -9.26 -1.43
CA GLN A 16 3.99 -9.16 -2.08
C GLN A 16 3.89 -8.51 -3.46
N ARG A 17 2.76 -8.67 -4.16
CA ARG A 17 2.50 -8.07 -5.47
C ARG A 17 2.43 -6.55 -5.43
N THR A 18 2.02 -5.98 -4.29
CA THR A 18 1.86 -4.54 -4.14
C THR A 18 3.20 -3.86 -3.87
N LEU A 19 4.15 -4.58 -3.27
CA LEU A 19 5.51 -4.11 -3.00
C LEU A 19 6.46 -4.38 -4.19
N ASP A 20 6.42 -5.59 -4.74
CA ASP A 20 7.37 -6.07 -5.75
C ASP A 20 6.70 -6.96 -6.82
N PRO A 21 7.24 -7.02 -8.04
CA PRO A 21 6.76 -7.95 -9.05
C PRO A 21 6.99 -9.40 -8.60
N LEU A 22 5.90 -10.17 -8.44
CA LEU A 22 5.99 -11.59 -8.13
C LEU A 22 6.84 -12.35 -9.16
N SER A 23 7.61 -13.32 -8.64
CA SER A 23 8.22 -14.36 -9.47
C SER A 23 7.15 -15.09 -10.30
N LEU A 24 7.54 -15.58 -11.49
CA LEU A 24 6.63 -16.24 -12.43
C LEU A 24 5.87 -17.42 -11.77
N GLY A 25 6.54 -18.19 -10.90
CA GLY A 25 5.93 -19.28 -10.15
C GLY A 25 4.87 -18.80 -9.16
N GLY A 26 5.17 -17.76 -8.37
CA GLY A 26 4.21 -17.19 -7.42
C GLY A 26 2.98 -16.62 -8.12
N ARG A 27 3.15 -16.03 -9.31
CA ARG A 27 2.05 -15.49 -10.11
C ARG A 27 1.09 -16.59 -10.60
N VAL A 28 1.62 -17.72 -11.06
CA VAL A 28 0.82 -18.86 -11.53
C VAL A 28 0.10 -19.54 -10.37
N GLN A 29 0.78 -19.75 -9.23
CA GLN A 29 0.18 -20.35 -8.03
C GLN A 29 -0.99 -19.51 -7.50
N LEU A 30 -0.78 -18.19 -7.38
CA LEU A 30 -1.82 -17.27 -6.95
C LEU A 30 -3.00 -17.25 -7.94
N TRP A 31 -2.72 -17.23 -9.25
CA TRP A 31 -3.75 -17.26 -10.28
C TRP A 31 -4.62 -18.52 -10.17
N MET A 32 -4.01 -19.69 -9.96
CA MET A 32 -4.75 -20.94 -9.78
C MET A 32 -5.58 -20.94 -8.50
N HIS A 33 -5.01 -20.51 -7.37
CA HIS A 33 -5.71 -20.48 -6.09
C HIS A 33 -6.96 -19.57 -6.13
N LEU A 34 -6.86 -18.40 -6.78
CA LEU A 34 -7.96 -17.46 -6.95
C LEU A 34 -9.12 -18.00 -7.80
N ARG A 35 -8.89 -19.03 -8.63
CA ARG A 35 -9.96 -19.69 -9.41
C ARG A 35 -10.75 -20.70 -8.61
N ILE A 36 -10.18 -21.21 -7.51
CA ILE A 36 -10.76 -22.29 -6.70
C ILE A 36 -11.29 -21.74 -5.37
N CYS A 37 -10.62 -20.74 -4.80
CA CYS A 37 -11.02 -20.14 -3.53
C CYS A 37 -11.75 -18.81 -3.76
N GLU A 38 -13.06 -18.81 -3.54
CA GLU A 38 -13.89 -17.61 -3.65
C GLU A 38 -13.54 -16.55 -2.60
N ALA A 39 -13.21 -16.95 -1.37
CA ALA A 39 -12.82 -16.03 -0.31
C ALA A 39 -11.58 -15.22 -0.68
N CYS A 40 -10.55 -15.88 -1.24
CA CYS A 40 -9.35 -15.21 -1.71
C CYS A 40 -9.62 -14.30 -2.92
N ARG A 41 -10.55 -14.69 -3.80
CA ARG A 41 -11.00 -13.85 -4.92
C ARG A 41 -11.67 -12.56 -4.44
N LEU A 42 -12.54 -12.68 -3.43
CA LEU A 42 -13.21 -11.53 -2.83
C LEU A 42 -12.23 -10.60 -2.11
N ALA A 43 -11.31 -11.17 -1.31
CA ALA A 43 -10.26 -10.41 -0.63
C ALA A 43 -9.42 -9.59 -1.61
N LEU A 44 -9.02 -10.19 -2.75
CA LEU A 44 -8.27 -9.49 -3.79
C LEU A 44 -9.08 -8.32 -4.40
N ALA A 45 -10.39 -8.49 -4.60
CA ALA A 45 -11.24 -7.43 -5.10
C ALA A 45 -11.36 -6.26 -4.10
N GLN A 46 -11.43 -6.57 -2.80
CA GLN A 46 -11.44 -5.58 -1.72
C GLN A 46 -10.12 -4.79 -1.69
N GLN A 47 -8.97 -5.47 -1.72
CA GLN A 47 -7.65 -4.83 -1.75
C GLN A 47 -7.52 -3.84 -2.92
N ARG A 48 -7.89 -4.27 -4.14
CA ARG A 48 -7.87 -3.38 -5.32
C ARG A 48 -8.80 -2.17 -5.20
N THR A 49 -9.94 -2.35 -4.54
CA THR A 49 -10.89 -1.26 -4.30
C THR A 49 -10.28 -0.24 -3.35
N ILE A 50 -9.63 -0.70 -2.28
CA ILE A 50 -8.94 0.16 -1.32
C ILE A 50 -7.80 0.92 -2.00
N GLU A 51 -6.94 0.22 -2.75
CA GLU A 51 -5.83 0.84 -3.49
C GLU A 51 -6.34 1.94 -4.42
N ARG A 52 -7.37 1.67 -5.22
CA ARG A 52 -7.98 2.68 -6.11
C ARG A 52 -8.51 3.88 -5.34
N LEU A 53 -9.12 3.67 -4.17
CA LEU A 53 -9.62 4.77 -3.34
C LEU A 53 -8.48 5.61 -2.76
N LEU A 54 -7.37 4.98 -2.37
CA LEU A 54 -6.16 5.66 -1.90
C LEU A 54 -5.49 6.47 -3.02
N GLU A 55 -5.29 5.86 -4.19
CA GLU A 55 -4.74 6.54 -5.37
C GLU A 55 -5.58 7.77 -5.78
N GLN A 56 -6.91 7.67 -5.71
CA GLN A 56 -7.80 8.80 -5.99
C GLN A 56 -7.70 9.90 -4.93
N ARG A 57 -7.46 9.55 -3.67
CA ARG A 57 -7.26 10.53 -2.59
C ARG A 57 -5.96 11.29 -2.79
N ASP A 58 -4.86 10.58 -3.07
CA ASP A 58 -3.55 11.18 -3.32
C ASP A 58 -3.57 12.06 -4.57
N SER A 59 -4.27 11.63 -5.62
CA SER A 59 -4.42 12.44 -6.84
C SER A 59 -5.27 13.71 -6.63
N ARG A 60 -6.22 13.68 -5.69
CA ARG A 60 -7.11 14.83 -5.39
C ARG A 60 -6.50 15.82 -4.42
N THR A 61 -5.47 15.42 -3.68
CA THR A 61 -4.74 16.27 -2.76
C THR A 61 -3.33 16.41 -3.30
N PRO A 62 -3.03 17.43 -4.13
CA PRO A 62 -1.64 17.70 -4.48
C PRO A 62 -0.89 17.82 -3.17
N LEU A 63 0.13 16.99 -2.96
CA LEU A 63 1.03 17.23 -1.84
C LEU A 63 1.49 18.69 -1.97
N PRO A 64 1.33 19.51 -0.92
CA PRO A 64 1.88 20.85 -0.97
C PRO A 64 3.36 20.73 -1.30
N ASP A 65 3.85 21.59 -2.21
CA ASP A 65 5.28 21.69 -2.50
C ASP A 65 6.05 21.61 -1.17
N SER A 66 7.04 20.72 -1.09
CA SER A 66 7.74 20.43 0.17
C SER A 66 8.27 21.72 0.80
N ARG A 67 8.62 22.71 -0.04
CA ARG A 67 9.03 24.06 0.36
C ARG A 67 7.98 24.81 1.16
N VAL A 68 6.69 24.67 0.82
CA VAL A 68 5.57 25.29 1.54
C VAL A 68 5.34 24.61 2.88
N LEU A 69 5.57 23.29 2.97
CA LEU A 69 5.52 22.57 4.24
C LEU A 69 6.68 22.96 5.15
N GLU A 70 7.90 23.01 4.60
CA GLU A 70 9.11 23.42 5.33
C GLU A 70 8.96 24.84 5.88
N ASP A 71 8.49 25.78 5.06
CA ASP A 71 8.30 27.18 5.47
C ASP A 71 7.25 27.30 6.60
N ARG A 72 6.14 26.54 6.52
CA ARG A 72 5.15 26.48 7.61
C ARG A 72 5.70 25.88 8.89
N VAL A 73 6.50 24.83 8.79
CA VAL A 73 7.09 24.18 9.97
C VAL A 73 8.11 25.12 10.63
N LEU A 74 8.97 25.76 9.84
CA LEU A 74 9.97 26.73 10.32
C LEU A 74 9.31 27.96 10.96
N ASN A 75 8.24 28.50 10.35
CA ASN A 75 7.53 29.67 10.88
C ASN A 75 6.61 29.36 12.07
N ALA A 76 6.21 28.09 12.25
CA ALA A 76 5.41 27.66 13.40
C ALA A 76 6.24 27.33 14.65
N LEU A 77 7.57 27.22 14.51
CA LEU A 77 8.46 27.02 15.64
C LEU A 77 8.67 28.37 16.36
N PRO A 78 8.56 28.41 17.70
CA PRO A 78 8.91 29.61 18.45
C PRO A 78 10.39 29.92 18.22
N PRO A 79 10.79 31.20 18.18
CA PRO A 79 12.20 31.54 18.14
C PRO A 79 12.84 30.90 19.36
N GLU A 80 13.79 29.99 19.13
CA GLU A 80 14.61 29.42 20.19
C GLU A 80 15.22 30.60 20.93
N GLY A 81 14.65 30.90 22.10
CA GLY A 81 15.14 31.92 23.00
C GLY A 81 16.52 31.47 23.45
N ASN A 82 17.55 31.92 22.73
CA ASN A 82 18.89 31.97 23.25
C ASN A 82 18.90 33.05 24.33
N GLY A 83 18.52 32.63 25.53
CA GLY A 83 18.83 33.32 26.77
C GLY A 83 20.33 33.59 26.79
N THR A 84 20.69 34.80 26.40
CA THR A 84 22.00 35.39 26.59
C THR A 84 22.29 35.45 28.09
N THR A 85 23.56 35.18 28.35
CA THR A 85 24.32 35.30 29.59
C THR A 85 24.08 36.62 30.31
#